data_AF-A0AAE1GNH0-F1
#
_entry.id   AF-A0AAE1GNH0-F1
#
_cell.length_a   1.000
_cell.length_b   1.000
_cell.length_c   1.000
_cell.angle_alpha   90.00
_cell.angle_beta   90.00
_cell.angle_gamma   90.00
#
_symmetry.space_group_name_H-M   'P 1'
#
loop_
_entity.id
_entity.type
_entity.pdbx_description
1 polymer ?
#
loop_
_entity_poly.entity_id
_entity_poly.type
_entity_poly.pdbx_seq_one_letter_code
_entity_poly.pdbx_strand_id
1 'polypeptide(L)'
;MEPGRVIHSPDEGGPFSMKTKLGWIVSGYHRSGKHAHINVNRVQGEKVSIDKMLINMYNRDFQDLNLSSTKRGPSREDTMWLKKVHSSCTQTSDGHYEIALPFRNEVLDVPNNRSLALRDWKD
;
A
#
# COMPACT_ATOMS: atom_id res chain seq x y z
N MET A 1 0.85 -6.29 -25.38
CA MET A 1 1.53 -5.39 -24.43
C MET A 1 2.97 -5.87 -24.34
N GLU A 2 3.94 -5.12 -24.86
CA GLU A 2 5.33 -5.61 -24.94
C GLU A 2 6.04 -5.46 -23.59
N PRO A 3 6.73 -6.50 -23.09
CA PRO A 3 7.43 -6.43 -21.81
C PRO A 3 8.69 -5.58 -21.91
N GLY A 4 8.84 -4.60 -21.01
CA GLY A 4 10.00 -3.70 -21.02
C GLY A 4 11.27 -4.34 -20.43
N ARG A 5 11.13 -5.11 -19.34
CA ARG A 5 12.24 -5.81 -18.68
C ARG A 5 11.73 -7.06 -17.98
N VAL A 6 12.46 -8.18 -18.11
CA VAL A 6 12.16 -9.43 -17.39
C VAL A 6 13.36 -9.79 -16.49
N ILE A 7 13.07 -10.21 -15.27
CA ILE A 7 14.05 -10.69 -14.28
C ILE A 7 13.64 -12.12 -13.90
N HIS A 8 14.48 -13.10 -14.23
CA HIS A 8 14.25 -14.49 -13.87
C HIS A 8 14.75 -14.79 -12.47
N SER A 9 14.13 -15.77 -11.80
CA SER A 9 14.70 -16.35 -10.59
C SER A 9 16.05 -17.02 -10.90
N PRO A 10 16.96 -17.08 -9.91
CA PRO A 10 18.18 -17.88 -10.01
C PRO A 10 17.88 -19.37 -10.19
N ASP A 11 16.78 -19.84 -9.61
CA ASP A 11 16.36 -21.24 -9.66
C ASP A 11 15.53 -21.53 -10.92
N GLU A 12 15.75 -22.70 -11.53
CA GLU A 12 14.98 -23.18 -12.66
C GLU A 12 13.52 -23.43 -12.23
N GLY A 13 12.57 -22.77 -12.90
CA GLY A 13 11.15 -22.83 -12.56
C GLY A 13 10.72 -21.96 -11.36
N GLY A 14 11.60 -21.09 -10.85
CA GLY A 14 11.25 -20.11 -9.83
C GLY A 14 10.44 -18.90 -10.37
N PRO A 15 10.01 -17.99 -9.48
CA PRO A 15 9.23 -16.83 -9.87
C PRO A 15 10.04 -15.85 -10.72
N PHE A 16 9.42 -15.27 -11.74
CA PHE A 16 10.02 -14.22 -12.56
C PHE A 16 9.25 -12.92 -12.43
N SER A 17 9.93 -11.79 -12.60
CA SER A 17 9.33 -10.45 -12.56
C SER A 17 9.37 -9.81 -13.94
N MET A 18 8.30 -9.12 -14.33
CA MET A 18 8.18 -8.40 -15.60
C MET A 18 7.78 -6.95 -15.35
N LYS A 19 8.52 -6.01 -15.93
CA LYS A 19 8.19 -4.58 -15.93
C LYS A 19 7.24 -4.27 -17.08
N THR A 20 6.04 -3.82 -16.74
CA THR A 20 5.02 -3.29 -17.65
C THR A 20 4.92 -1.76 -17.51
N LYS A 21 4.12 -1.11 -18.34
CA LYS A 21 3.82 0.33 -18.20
C LYS A 21 3.14 0.67 -16.87
N LEU A 22 2.45 -0.30 -16.25
CA LEU A 22 1.73 -0.13 -14.98
C LEU A 22 2.56 -0.51 -13.75
N GLY A 23 3.79 -1.00 -13.94
CA GLY A 23 4.67 -1.41 -12.85
C GLY A 23 5.18 -2.84 -12.98
N TRP A 24 5.66 -3.38 -11.86
CA TRP A 24 6.24 -4.72 -11.77
C TRP A 24 5.16 -5.78 -11.50
N ILE A 25 5.18 -6.84 -12.30
CA ILE A 25 4.37 -8.05 -12.11
C ILE A 25 5.32 -9.18 -11.73
N VAL A 26 4.99 -9.98 -10.71
CA VAL A 26 5.74 -11.20 -10.35
C VAL A 26 4.86 -12.40 -10.66
N SER A 27 5.37 -13.34 -11.45
CA SER A 27 4.68 -14.54 -11.89
C SER A 27 5.46 -15.78 -11.48
N GLY A 28 4.79 -16.73 -10.83
CA GLY A 28 5.36 -17.99 -10.37
C GLY A 28 5.13 -18.23 -8.88
N TYR A 29 5.50 -19.43 -8.44
CA TYR A 29 5.31 -19.89 -7.07
C TYR A 29 6.65 -19.90 -6.34
N HIS A 30 6.71 -19.29 -5.15
CA HIS A 30 7.92 -19.24 -4.35
C HIS A 30 7.70 -19.98 -3.02
N ARG A 31 8.48 -21.05 -2.79
CA ARG A 31 8.51 -21.78 -1.52
C ARG A 31 9.45 -21.09 -0.54
N SER A 32 9.13 -19.89 -0.08
CA SER A 32 9.92 -19.25 0.97
C SER A 32 9.33 -19.56 2.35
N GLY A 33 10.14 -20.21 3.19
CA GLY A 33 9.89 -20.37 4.62
C GLY A 33 10.25 -19.13 5.47
N LYS A 34 10.61 -18.00 4.84
CA LYS A 34 10.88 -16.74 5.53
C LYS A 34 9.77 -15.73 5.25
N HIS A 35 9.02 -15.40 6.28
CA HIS A 35 7.96 -14.39 6.25
C HIS A 35 8.57 -12.99 6.15
N ALA A 36 8.64 -12.44 4.95
CA ALA A 36 8.78 -11.00 4.78
C ALA A 36 7.39 -10.36 4.82
N HIS A 37 7.16 -9.39 5.72
CA HIS A 37 5.92 -8.62 5.77
C HIS A 37 5.91 -7.60 4.62
N ILE A 38 5.47 -8.03 3.44
CA ILE A 38 5.31 -7.17 2.26
C ILE A 38 3.83 -6.91 2.04
N ASN A 39 3.48 -5.64 1.81
CA ASN A 39 2.11 -5.23 1.52
C ASN A 39 1.86 -5.43 0.03
N VAL A 40 1.04 -6.42 -0.31
CA VAL A 40 0.66 -6.72 -1.69
C VAL A 40 -0.85 -6.85 -1.79
N ASN A 41 -1.41 -6.43 -2.92
CA ASN A 41 -2.78 -6.78 -3.28
C ASN A 41 -2.79 -8.24 -3.72
N ARG A 42 -2.96 -9.15 -2.75
CA ARG A 42 -3.00 -10.58 -3.01
C ARG A 42 -4.40 -11.00 -3.46
N VAL A 43 -4.51 -11.41 -4.71
CA VAL A 43 -5.67 -12.17 -5.18
C VAL A 43 -5.31 -13.65 -5.04
N GLN A 44 -5.78 -14.27 -3.96
CA GLN A 44 -5.68 -15.72 -3.81
C GLN A 44 -6.92 -16.35 -4.42
N GLY A 45 -6.78 -16.91 -5.62
CA GLY A 45 -7.82 -17.76 -6.18
C GLY A 45 -7.85 -19.08 -5.43
N GLU A 46 -8.98 -19.41 -4.81
CA GLU A 46 -9.33 -20.80 -4.53
C GLU A 46 -9.50 -21.55 -5.87
N LYS A 47 -9.51 -22.89 -5.90
CA LYS A 47 -9.82 -23.67 -7.12
C LYS A 47 -11.29 -23.44 -7.52
N VAL A 48 -11.57 -22.27 -8.04
CA VAL A 48 -12.86 -21.85 -8.58
C VAL A 48 -12.78 -22.09 -10.08
N SER A 49 -13.82 -22.72 -10.64
CA SER A 49 -13.91 -22.87 -12.10
C SER A 49 -13.71 -21.50 -12.78
N ILE A 50 -12.97 -21.48 -13.88
CA ILE A 50 -12.78 -20.28 -14.71
C ILE A 50 -14.14 -19.65 -15.06
N ASP A 51 -15.17 -20.47 -15.29
CA ASP A 51 -16.54 -20.00 -15.57
C ASP A 51 -17.11 -19.18 -14.41
N LYS A 52 -16.92 -19.65 -13.18
CA LYS A 52 -17.37 -18.92 -11.98
C LYS A 52 -16.55 -17.65 -11.78
N MET A 53 -15.27 -17.66 -12.11
CA MET A 53 -14.42 -16.46 -12.05
C MET A 53 -14.86 -15.43 -13.09
N LEU A 54 -15.17 -15.85 -14.32
CA LEU A 54 -15.72 -15.00 -15.37
C LEU A 54 -17.07 -14.42 -14.98
N ILE A 55 -18.02 -15.24 -14.51
CA ILE A 55 -19.33 -14.78 -14.03
C ILE A 55 -19.16 -13.74 -12.91
N ASN A 56 -18.28 -14.00 -11.93
CA ASN A 56 -18.00 -13.05 -10.86
C ASN A 56 -17.36 -11.76 -11.36
N MET A 57 -16.46 -11.83 -12.35
CA MET A 57 -15.83 -10.68 -12.97
C MET A 57 -16.87 -9.81 -13.67
N TYR A 58 -17.73 -10.41 -14.52
CA TYR A 58 -18.81 -9.71 -15.18
C TYR A 58 -19.80 -9.11 -14.17
N ASN A 59 -20.21 -9.86 -13.16
CA ASN A 59 -21.11 -9.36 -12.12
C ASN A 59 -20.52 -8.17 -11.35
N ARG A 60 -19.19 -8.13 -11.15
CA ARG A 60 -18.51 -7.00 -10.50
C ARG A 60 -18.36 -5.79 -11.41
N ASP A 61 -18.12 -5.97 -12.70
CA ASP A 61 -18.04 -4.87 -13.68
C ASP A 61 -19.33 -4.04 -13.73
N PHE A 62 -20.48 -4.66 -13.44
CA PHE A 62 -21.77 -3.95 -13.35
C PHE A 62 -22.09 -3.39 -11.95
N GLN A 63 -21.26 -3.66 -10.93
CA GLN A 63 -21.45 -3.13 -9.57
C GLN A 63 -20.84 -1.73 -9.36
N ASP A 64 -20.03 -1.24 -10.30
CA ASP A 64 -19.47 0.12 -10.27
C ASP A 64 -20.54 1.23 -10.35
N LEU A 65 -21.79 0.89 -10.71
CA LEU A 65 -22.91 1.83 -10.73
C LEU A 65 -23.46 2.16 -9.33
N ASN A 66 -23.03 1.45 -8.28
CA ASN A 66 -23.43 1.66 -6.89
C ASN A 66 -22.34 2.36 -6.05
N LEU A 67 -21.60 3.29 -6.66
CA LEU A 67 -20.62 4.15 -5.98
C LEU A 67 -21.22 5.00 -4.85
N SER A 68 -22.54 5.19 -4.82
CA SER A 68 -23.24 5.90 -3.75
C SER A 68 -23.56 5.04 -2.52
N SER A 69 -23.65 3.71 -2.66
CA SER A 69 -24.03 2.79 -1.57
C SER A 69 -22.85 2.03 -0.98
N THR A 70 -21.76 1.86 -1.74
CA THR A 70 -20.50 1.34 -1.19
C THR A 70 -19.75 2.47 -0.52
N LYS A 71 -19.92 2.63 0.80
CA LYS A 71 -19.01 3.47 1.59
C LYS A 71 -17.60 2.92 1.41
N ARG A 72 -16.75 3.65 0.68
CA ARG A 72 -15.32 3.29 0.55
C ARG A 72 -14.75 3.17 1.96
N GLY A 73 -14.36 1.96 2.35
CA GLY A 73 -13.68 1.72 3.62
C GLY A 73 -12.33 2.44 3.64
N PRO A 74 -11.79 2.75 4.84
CA PRO A 74 -10.46 3.35 4.95
C PRO A 74 -9.42 2.44 4.28
N SER A 75 -8.48 3.05 3.56
CA SER A 75 -7.32 2.31 3.06
C SER A 75 -6.51 1.73 4.23
N ARG A 76 -5.57 0.84 3.93
CA ARG A 76 -4.69 0.32 4.98
C ARG A 76 -3.85 1.43 5.60
N GLU A 77 -3.37 2.36 4.76
CA GLU A 77 -2.67 3.56 5.17
C GLU A 77 -3.56 4.45 6.05
N ASP A 78 -4.83 4.66 5.69
CA ASP A 78 -5.79 5.42 6.51
C ASP A 78 -6.02 4.73 7.85
N THR A 79 -6.10 3.41 7.86
CA THR A 79 -6.28 2.62 9.09
C THR A 79 -5.07 2.75 10.02
N MET A 80 -3.85 2.73 9.47
CA MET A 80 -2.63 2.96 10.25
C MET A 80 -2.58 4.40 10.78
N TRP A 81 -2.92 5.37 9.94
CA TRP A 81 -2.96 6.78 10.32
C TRP A 81 -3.94 7.01 11.46
N LEU A 82 -5.19 6.55 11.33
CA LEU A 82 -6.22 6.68 12.35
C LEU A 82 -5.77 6.07 13.68
N LYS A 83 -5.13 4.90 13.66
CA LYS A 83 -4.54 4.30 14.87
C LYS A 83 -3.49 5.22 15.50
N LYS A 84 -2.58 5.79 14.71
CA LYS A 84 -1.55 6.71 15.18
C LYS A 84 -2.17 7.99 15.77
N VAL A 85 -3.15 8.58 15.10
CA VAL A 85 -3.92 9.73 15.60
C VAL A 85 -4.54 9.42 16.96
N HIS A 86 -5.30 8.33 17.06
CA HIS A 86 -5.99 7.96 18.29
C HIS A 86 -5.03 7.73 19.46
N SER A 87 -3.82 7.20 19.19
CA SER A 87 -2.83 6.95 20.23
C SER A 87 -2.00 8.17 20.64
N SER A 88 -1.90 9.20 19.79
CA SER A 88 -0.96 10.32 19.98
C SER A 88 -1.61 11.68 20.15
N CYS A 89 -2.91 11.79 19.87
CA CYS A 89 -3.63 13.05 20.01
C CYS A 89 -3.79 13.39 21.49
N THR A 90 -3.15 14.47 21.94
CA THR A 90 -3.21 14.94 23.32
C THR A 90 -3.38 16.44 23.38
N GLN A 91 -4.03 16.92 24.44
CA GLN A 91 -4.12 18.36 24.71
C GLN A 91 -2.94 18.78 25.60
N THR A 92 -2.25 19.84 25.20
CA THR A 92 -1.16 20.46 25.95
C THR A 92 -1.71 21.31 27.11
N SER A 93 -0.87 21.65 28.08
CA SER A 93 -1.26 22.42 29.27
C SER A 93 -1.77 23.84 28.96
N ASP A 94 -1.40 24.39 27.80
CA ASP A 94 -1.86 25.70 27.30
C ASP A 94 -3.12 25.59 26.42
N GLY A 95 -3.71 24.39 26.30
CA GLY A 95 -5.00 24.15 25.64
C GLY A 95 -4.92 23.82 24.15
N HIS A 96 -3.73 23.76 23.55
CA HIS A 96 -3.53 23.34 22.16
C HIS A 96 -3.62 21.82 22.02
N TYR A 97 -3.91 21.35 20.81
CA TYR A 97 -3.91 19.92 20.49
C TYR A 97 -2.67 19.57 19.70
N GLU A 98 -1.96 18.53 20.14
CA GLU A 98 -0.82 17.97 19.45
C GLU A 98 -1.13 16.56 18.98
N ILE A 99 -0.53 16.17 17.86
CA ILE A 99 -0.71 14.86 17.22
C ILE A 99 0.61 14.43 16.59
N ALA A 100 0.91 13.13 16.65
CA ALA A 100 2.12 12.62 16.00
C ALA A 100 2.02 12.78 14.48
N LEU A 101 3.15 13.16 13.87
CA LEU A 101 3.26 13.29 12.42
C LEU A 101 3.01 11.94 11.72
N PRO A 102 2.39 11.94 10.52
CA PRO A 102 1.99 10.75 9.76
C PRO A 102 3.18 10.03 9.10
N PHE A 103 4.23 9.77 9.86
CA PHE A 103 5.41 9.11 9.36
C PHE A 103 5.17 7.62 9.15
N ARG A 104 5.66 7.12 8.02
CA ARG A 104 5.55 5.71 7.62
C ARG A 104 6.36 4.78 8.52
N ASN A 105 7.49 5.28 9.02
CA ASN A 105 8.37 4.57 9.95
C ASN A 105 8.38 5.34 11.27
N GLU A 106 8.39 4.62 12.40
CA GLU A 106 8.44 5.25 13.73
C GLU A 106 9.84 5.76 14.08
N VAL A 107 10.89 5.09 13.57
CA VAL A 107 12.27 5.54 13.73
C VAL A 107 12.60 6.45 12.55
N LEU A 108 12.77 7.73 12.84
CA LEU A 108 13.23 8.70 11.87
C LEU A 108 14.41 9.47 12.42
N ASP A 109 15.47 9.51 11.62
CA ASP A 109 16.55 10.48 11.78
C ASP A 109 16.22 11.69 10.90
N VAL A 110 15.47 12.64 11.48
CA VAL A 110 15.16 13.90 10.80
C VAL A 110 16.13 14.96 11.32
N PRO A 111 17.07 15.44 10.50
CA PRO A 111 18.00 16.47 10.93
C PRO A 111 17.26 17.77 11.26
N ASN A 112 17.73 18.48 12.29
CA ASN A 112 17.14 19.75 12.71
C ASN A 112 17.22 20.79 11.58
N ASN A 113 16.07 21.18 11.03
CA ASN A 113 15.96 22.13 9.92
C ASN A 113 15.70 23.58 10.36
N ARG A 114 15.81 23.90 11.67
CA ARG A 114 15.47 25.23 12.21
C ARG A 114 16.22 26.38 11.55
N SER A 115 17.49 26.17 11.19
CA SER A 115 18.32 27.20 10.54
C SER A 115 17.84 27.55 9.12
N LEU A 116 17.31 26.57 8.39
CA LEU A 116 16.73 26.76 7.06
C LEU A 116 15.38 27.50 7.15
N ALA A 117 14.52 27.07 8.08
CA ALA A 117 13.22 27.71 8.29
C ALA A 117 13.32 29.19 8.70
N LEU A 118 14.33 29.54 9.50
CA LEU A 118 14.60 30.93 9.89
C LEU A 118 15.18 31.78 8.76
N ARG A 119 15.81 31.16 7.76
CA ARG A 119 16.34 31.87 6.58
C ARG A 119 15.19 32.26 5.65
N ASP A 120 14.27 31.33 5.38
CA ASP A 120 13.16 31.54 4.45
C ASP A 120 12.04 32.44 5.01
N TRP A 121 11.96 32.66 6.33
CA TRP A 121 10.99 33.57 6.96
C TRP A 121 11.31 35.07 6.75
N LYS A 122 12.55 35.40 6.36
CA LYS A 122 13.02 36.79 6.26
C LYS A 122 12.96 37.39 4.85
N ASP A 123 12.44 36.65 3.88
CA ASP A 123 12.14 37.12 2.51
C ASP A 123 10.62 37.25 2.31
#